data_AF-A0A2N9NXR2-F1
#
_entry.id   AF-A0A2N9NXR2-F1
#
_cell.length_a   1.000
_cell.length_b   1.000
_cell.length_c   1.000
_cell.angle_alpha   90.00
_cell.angle_beta   90.00
_cell.angle_gamma   90.00
#
_symmetry.space_group_name_H-M   'P 1'
#
loop_
_entity.id
_entity.type
_entity.pdbx_description
1 polymer ?
#
loop_
_entity_poly.entity_id
_entity_poly.type
_entity_poly.pdbx_seq_one_letter_code
_entity_poly.pdbx_strand_id
1 'polypeptide(L)'
;MTGRAQRHMDWADEPATENQLSHLRRFGYAPDHPLRRGEAARLILDFERHQATRPPSGKGDTRKIATDEASIHRAAVERAKQTLASKGMAEADEWQRALALAVAEREEWWRDTCRAPGKMQALSPQKVDLHMKHGCLFDTPTHEQVREVLEALDSALPAWEKEHPELFYQTLEINFHELLLHP
;
A
#
# COMPACT_ATOMS: atom_id res chain seq x y z
N MET A 1 13.81 -10.48 -57.45
CA MET A 1 12.79 -11.09 -56.57
C MET A 1 13.37 -12.33 -55.94
N THR A 2 13.65 -12.31 -54.64
CA THR A 2 13.84 -13.52 -53.81
C THR A 2 13.53 -13.12 -52.38
N GLY A 3 12.29 -13.38 -51.97
CA GLY A 3 11.86 -13.30 -50.58
C GLY A 3 12.49 -14.43 -49.78
N ARG A 4 13.14 -14.09 -48.68
CA ARG A 4 13.50 -15.07 -47.65
C ARG A 4 12.49 -14.91 -46.53
N ALA A 5 11.60 -15.89 -46.43
CA ALA A 5 10.64 -16.03 -45.34
C ALA A 5 11.39 -16.04 -44.00
N GLN A 6 11.28 -14.94 -43.25
CA GLN A 6 11.58 -14.95 -41.83
C GLN A 6 10.49 -15.79 -41.17
N ARG A 7 10.88 -16.95 -40.64
CA ARG A 7 10.04 -17.70 -39.70
C ARG A 7 9.79 -16.78 -38.51
N HIS A 8 8.57 -16.25 -38.43
CA HIS A 8 8.05 -15.60 -37.24
C HIS A 8 7.96 -16.69 -36.15
N MET A 9 9.03 -16.87 -35.38
CA MET A 9 8.92 -17.58 -34.11
C MET A 9 8.18 -16.63 -33.17
N ASP A 10 6.93 -16.95 -32.85
CA ASP A 10 6.12 -16.29 -31.82
C ASP A 10 6.70 -16.56 -30.43
N TRP A 11 7.91 -16.04 -30.19
CA TRP A 11 8.63 -16.10 -28.92
C TRP A 11 7.85 -15.47 -27.75
N ALA A 12 6.83 -14.69 -28.07
CA ALA A 12 5.94 -14.07 -27.11
C ALA A 12 4.99 -15.06 -26.42
N ASP A 13 4.70 -16.21 -27.07
CA ASP A 13 3.77 -17.23 -26.57
C ASP A 13 4.43 -18.29 -25.67
N GLU A 14 5.76 -18.30 -25.59
CA GLU A 14 6.53 -19.16 -24.69
C GLU A 14 6.29 -18.77 -23.22
N PRO A 15 6.51 -19.68 -22.26
CA PRO A 15 6.48 -19.36 -20.85
C PRO A 15 7.45 -18.23 -20.52
N ALA A 16 7.06 -17.35 -19.59
CA ALA A 16 7.94 -16.32 -19.08
C ALA A 16 9.23 -16.93 -18.52
N THR A 17 10.36 -16.32 -18.86
CA THR A 17 11.66 -16.78 -18.37
C THR A 17 11.77 -16.54 -16.87
N GLU A 18 12.56 -17.36 -16.18
CA GLU A 18 12.79 -17.23 -14.74
C GLU A 18 13.33 -15.85 -14.36
N ASN A 19 14.14 -15.24 -15.24
CA ASN A 19 14.60 -13.86 -15.07
C ASN A 19 13.45 -12.85 -15.10
N GLN A 20 12.48 -13.01 -16.02
CA GLN A 20 11.32 -12.12 -16.08
C GLN A 20 10.41 -12.30 -14.87
N LEU A 21 10.19 -13.55 -14.43
CA LEU A 21 9.40 -13.83 -13.22
C LEU A 21 10.09 -13.29 -11.96
N SER A 22 11.41 -13.46 -11.85
CA SER A 22 12.19 -12.91 -10.73
C SER A 22 12.18 -11.38 -10.73
N HIS A 23 12.23 -10.76 -11.91
CA HIS A 23 12.12 -9.31 -12.06
C HIS A 23 10.72 -8.82 -11.63
N LEU A 24 9.66 -9.52 -12.04
CA LEU A 24 8.28 -9.20 -11.63
C LEU A 24 8.04 -9.41 -10.13
N ARG A 25 8.60 -10.47 -9.55
CA ARG A 25 8.58 -10.71 -8.09
C ARG A 25 9.25 -9.59 -7.31
N ARG A 26 10.32 -8.99 -7.84
CA ARG A 26 10.95 -7.80 -7.24
C ARG A 26 10.01 -6.59 -7.21
N PHE A 27 8.98 -6.56 -8.06
CA PHE A 27 7.92 -5.56 -8.04
C PHE A 27 6.67 -6.00 -7.26
N GLY A 28 6.75 -7.12 -6.51
CA GLY A 28 5.63 -7.65 -5.72
C GLY A 28 4.52 -8.29 -6.57
N TYR A 29 4.79 -8.56 -7.85
CA TYR A 29 3.80 -9.19 -8.72
C TYR A 29 3.74 -10.69 -8.47
N ALA A 30 2.59 -11.17 -7.99
CA ALA A 30 2.25 -12.58 -7.85
C ALA A 30 1.34 -13.00 -9.02
N PRO A 31 1.84 -13.82 -9.98
CA PRO A 31 1.01 -14.30 -11.07
C PRO A 31 -0.11 -15.22 -10.57
N ASP A 32 -1.35 -14.94 -10.95
CA ASP A 32 -2.54 -15.79 -10.74
C ASP A 32 -2.67 -16.89 -11.82
N HIS A 33 -1.85 -16.81 -12.87
CA HIS A 33 -1.73 -17.81 -13.93
C HIS A 33 -0.29 -17.83 -14.49
N PRO A 34 0.14 -18.92 -15.15
CA PRO A 34 1.45 -18.97 -15.79
C PRO A 34 1.60 -17.87 -16.85
N LEU A 35 2.51 -16.94 -16.60
CA LEU A 35 2.76 -15.82 -17.52
C LEU A 35 3.46 -16.29 -18.79
N ARG A 36 3.05 -15.71 -19.92
CA ARG A 36 3.81 -15.80 -21.17
C ARG A 36 4.91 -14.76 -21.21
N ARG A 37 5.95 -15.04 -21.97
CA ARG A 37 7.14 -14.21 -22.11
C ARG A 37 6.82 -12.81 -22.65
N GLY A 38 5.86 -12.69 -23.57
CA GLY A 38 5.37 -11.41 -24.07
C GLY A 38 4.60 -10.61 -23.02
N GLU A 39 3.77 -11.28 -22.22
CA GLU A 39 3.03 -10.64 -21.12
C GLU A 39 3.96 -10.18 -20.00
N ALA A 40 4.90 -11.04 -19.60
CA ALA A 40 5.89 -10.69 -18.58
C ALA A 40 6.76 -9.51 -19.02
N ALA A 41 7.16 -9.44 -20.30
CA ALA A 41 7.89 -8.30 -20.84
C ALA A 41 7.07 -7.01 -20.83
N ARG A 42 5.77 -7.06 -21.15
CA ARG A 42 4.88 -5.90 -21.08
C ARG A 42 4.70 -5.42 -19.64
N LEU A 43 4.48 -6.34 -18.70
CA LEU A 43 4.37 -6.03 -17.28
C LEU A 43 5.65 -5.38 -16.75
N ILE A 44 6.83 -5.95 -17.08
CA ILE A 44 8.12 -5.36 -16.70
C ILE A 44 8.25 -3.95 -17.28
N LEU A 45 7.95 -3.76 -18.57
CA LEU A 45 8.03 -2.45 -19.21
C LEU A 45 7.06 -1.43 -18.59
N ASP A 46 5.86 -1.85 -18.22
CA ASP A 46 4.92 -0.99 -17.51
C ASP A 46 5.49 -0.63 -16.13
N PHE A 47 5.93 -1.59 -15.32
CA PHE A 47 6.56 -1.32 -14.02
C PHE A 47 7.81 -0.44 -14.14
N GLU A 48 8.65 -0.66 -15.16
CA GLU A 48 9.84 0.12 -15.43
C GLU A 48 9.50 1.52 -15.96
N ARG A 49 8.45 1.69 -16.78
CA ARG A 49 8.00 3.00 -17.27
C ARG A 49 7.45 3.86 -16.13
N HIS A 50 6.75 3.24 -15.17
CA HIS A 50 6.30 3.91 -13.95
C HIS A 50 7.47 4.28 -13.02
N GLN A 51 8.59 3.56 -13.08
CA GLN A 51 9.85 3.94 -12.42
C GLN A 51 10.67 4.97 -13.19
N ALA A 52 10.66 4.95 -14.53
CA ALA A 52 11.47 5.84 -15.37
C ALA A 52 10.90 7.27 -15.43
N THR A 53 9.65 7.47 -15.03
CA THR A 53 9.10 8.81 -14.71
C THR A 53 9.54 9.34 -13.34
N ARG A 54 10.32 8.59 -12.55
CA ARG A 54 11.03 9.08 -11.36
C ARG A 54 12.46 9.47 -11.76
N PRO A 55 12.94 10.67 -11.39
CA PRO A 55 14.34 11.03 -11.64
C PRO A 55 15.29 10.12 -10.84
N PRO A 56 16.51 9.86 -11.35
CA PRO A 56 17.45 8.94 -10.73
C PRO A 56 17.84 9.41 -9.32
N SER A 57 17.79 8.47 -8.38
CA SER A 57 18.10 8.67 -6.98
C SER A 57 19.59 9.00 -6.81
N GLY A 58 19.90 10.29 -6.75
CA GLY A 58 21.14 10.79 -6.18
C GLY A 58 21.03 10.79 -4.66
N LYS A 59 22.00 10.17 -3.99
CA LYS A 59 22.25 10.38 -2.56
C LYS A 59 22.40 11.89 -2.33
N GLY A 60 21.48 12.49 -1.58
CA GLY A 60 21.54 13.90 -1.25
C GLY A 60 20.22 14.36 -0.65
N ASP A 61 20.30 14.82 0.58
CA ASP A 61 19.27 15.57 1.30
C ASP A 61 18.35 16.37 0.37
N THR A 62 17.06 16.13 0.48
CA THR A 62 16.04 17.18 0.49
C THR A 62 14.68 16.54 0.74
N ARG A 63 14.17 16.80 1.94
CA ARG A 63 12.75 16.97 2.28
C ARG A 63 11.86 17.22 1.06
N LYS A 64 11.44 16.15 0.38
CA LYS A 64 10.24 16.19 -0.45
C LYS A 64 9.11 15.88 0.51
N ILE A 65 8.21 16.86 0.65
CA ILE A 65 6.91 16.68 1.28
C ILE A 65 6.18 15.63 0.42
N ALA A 66 6.50 14.36 0.64
CA ALA A 66 5.53 13.30 0.40
C ALA A 66 4.36 13.67 1.31
N THR A 67 3.19 13.85 0.71
CA THR A 67 1.96 14.07 1.46
C THR A 67 1.89 12.99 2.54
N ASP A 68 2.02 13.39 3.80
CA ASP A 68 1.98 12.48 4.94
C ASP A 68 0.52 12.24 5.29
N GLU A 69 -0.18 11.56 4.39
CA GLU A 69 -1.62 11.30 4.45
C GLU A 69 -1.98 10.50 5.70
N ALA A 70 -1.13 9.53 6.08
CA ALA A 70 -1.28 8.78 7.34
C ALA A 70 -1.40 9.73 8.55
N SER A 71 -0.47 10.69 8.67
CA SER A 71 -0.50 11.69 9.74
C SER A 71 -1.69 12.66 9.63
N ILE A 72 -2.17 12.96 8.42
CA ILE A 72 -3.38 13.79 8.23
C ILE A 72 -4.60 13.10 8.85
N HIS A 73 -4.77 11.79 8.63
CA HIS A 73 -5.86 11.01 9.21
C HIS A 73 -5.77 10.94 10.74
N ARG A 74 -4.57 10.72 11.31
CA ARG A 74 -4.37 10.81 12.78
C ARG A 74 -4.77 12.19 13.31
N ALA A 75 -4.28 13.25 12.67
CA ALA A 75 -4.58 14.62 13.10
C ALA A 75 -6.09 14.94 13.01
N ALA A 76 -6.82 14.35 12.07
CA ALA A 76 -8.28 14.48 11.99
C ALA A 76 -8.98 13.84 13.20
N VAL A 77 -8.57 12.62 13.59
CA VAL A 77 -9.08 11.94 14.78
C VAL A 77 -8.82 12.77 16.03
N GLU A 78 -7.59 13.27 16.22
CA GLU A 78 -7.25 14.07 17.40
C GLU A 78 -8.00 15.40 17.46
N ARG A 79 -8.19 16.08 16.32
CA ARG A 79 -9.05 17.28 16.26
C ARG A 79 -10.50 16.96 16.63
N ALA A 80 -11.03 15.82 16.17
CA ALA A 80 -12.39 15.42 16.50
C ALA A 80 -12.55 15.10 18.00
N LYS A 81 -11.57 14.41 18.61
CA LYS A 81 -11.53 14.16 20.07
C LYS A 81 -11.48 15.46 20.88
N GLN A 82 -10.60 16.39 20.51
CA GLN A 82 -10.49 17.69 21.17
C GLN A 82 -11.78 18.52 21.04
N THR A 83 -12.42 18.46 19.87
CA THR A 83 -13.69 19.14 19.64
C THR A 83 -14.78 18.55 20.53
N LEU A 84 -14.94 17.22 20.56
CA LEU A 84 -15.90 16.54 21.42
C LEU A 84 -15.68 16.88 22.90
N ALA A 85 -14.43 16.92 23.36
CA ALA A 85 -14.09 17.24 24.75
C ALA A 85 -14.37 18.70 25.14
N SER A 86 -14.34 19.64 24.19
CA SER A 86 -14.57 21.06 24.43
C SER A 86 -16.03 21.51 24.26
N LYS A 87 -16.88 20.63 23.72
CA LYS A 87 -18.27 20.93 23.38
C LYS A 87 -19.25 20.45 24.46
N GLY A 88 -20.35 21.18 24.62
CA GLY A 88 -21.39 20.86 25.59
C GLY A 88 -22.26 19.68 25.15
N MET A 89 -22.97 19.07 26.12
CA MET A 89 -23.77 17.85 25.93
C MET A 89 -24.84 17.94 24.82
N ALA A 90 -25.30 19.15 24.47
CA ALA A 90 -26.33 19.35 23.45
C ALA A 90 -25.86 19.09 22.01
N GLU A 91 -24.55 19.16 21.73
CA GLU A 91 -23.96 18.85 20.41
C GLU A 91 -23.20 17.51 20.42
N ALA A 92 -23.23 16.76 21.52
CA ALA A 92 -22.40 15.58 21.71
C ALA A 92 -22.59 14.54 20.61
N ASP A 93 -23.82 14.30 20.15
CA ASP A 93 -24.13 13.31 19.12
C ASP A 93 -23.50 13.66 17.76
N GLU A 94 -23.47 14.93 17.38
CA GLU A 94 -22.85 15.39 16.13
C GLU A 94 -21.35 15.17 16.16
N TRP A 95 -20.71 15.59 17.26
CA TRP A 95 -19.26 15.46 17.43
C TRP A 95 -18.84 13.99 17.62
N GLN A 96 -19.67 13.16 18.23
CA GLN A 96 -19.47 11.71 18.31
C GLN A 96 -19.48 11.08 16.92
N ARG A 97 -20.42 11.47 16.05
CA ARG A 97 -20.48 11.00 14.65
C ARG A 97 -19.27 11.48 13.84
N ALA A 98 -18.86 12.72 14.01
CA ALA A 98 -17.66 13.26 13.36
C ALA A 98 -16.39 12.51 13.78
N LEU A 99 -16.26 12.20 15.08
CA LEU A 99 -15.16 11.37 15.59
C LEU A 99 -15.21 9.96 15.00
N ALA A 100 -16.38 9.32 14.99
CA ALA A 100 -16.53 7.98 14.42
C ALA A 100 -16.17 7.94 12.93
N LEU A 101 -16.54 8.97 12.16
CA LEU A 101 -16.16 9.10 10.75
C LEU A 101 -14.65 9.24 10.58
N ALA A 102 -14.01 10.12 11.35
CA ALA A 102 -12.55 10.32 11.27
C ALA A 102 -11.78 9.04 11.62
N VAL A 103 -12.26 8.27 12.61
CA VAL A 103 -11.69 6.97 12.97
C VAL A 103 -11.84 5.98 11.82
N ALA A 104 -13.05 5.86 11.26
CA ALA A 104 -13.31 4.94 10.15
C ALA A 104 -12.47 5.26 8.90
N GLU A 105 -12.29 6.55 8.56
CA GLU A 105 -11.44 6.98 7.46
C GLU A 105 -9.96 6.59 7.68
N ARG A 106 -9.47 6.75 8.91
CA ARG A 106 -8.09 6.36 9.26
C ARG A 106 -7.89 4.85 9.18
N GLU A 107 -8.84 4.08 9.71
CA GLU A 107 -8.82 2.62 9.64
C GLU A 107 -8.82 2.15 8.18
N GLU A 108 -9.72 2.68 7.34
CA GLU A 108 -9.79 2.28 5.94
C GLU A 108 -8.54 2.71 5.16
N TRP A 109 -7.94 3.86 5.49
CA TRP A 109 -6.68 4.28 4.87
C TRP A 109 -5.56 3.27 5.09
N TRP A 110 -5.38 2.80 6.33
CA TRP A 110 -4.36 1.79 6.66
C TRP A 110 -4.70 0.43 6.10
N ARG A 111 -5.97 0.02 6.15
CA ARG A 111 -6.45 -1.21 5.55
C ARG A 111 -6.20 -1.26 4.04
N ASP A 112 -6.39 -0.15 3.35
CA ASP A 112 -6.12 -0.03 1.92
C ASP A 112 -4.67 -0.34 1.56
N THR A 113 -3.72 -0.09 2.47
CA THR A 113 -2.30 -0.40 2.22
C THR A 113 -2.02 -1.90 2.15
N CYS A 114 -2.89 -2.76 2.68
CA CYS A 114 -2.80 -4.22 2.55
C CYS A 114 -3.52 -4.73 1.28
N ARG A 115 -4.34 -3.91 0.62
CA ARG A 115 -5.06 -4.31 -0.59
C ARG A 115 -4.16 -4.23 -1.81
N ALA A 116 -4.36 -5.14 -2.76
CA ALA A 116 -3.76 -5.01 -4.08
C ALA A 116 -4.12 -3.64 -4.72
N PRO A 117 -3.23 -3.00 -5.50
CA PRO A 117 -3.45 -1.64 -6.01
C PRO A 117 -4.77 -1.46 -6.78
N GLY A 118 -5.23 -2.48 -7.51
CA GLY A 118 -6.50 -2.45 -8.23
C GLY A 118 -7.76 -2.47 -7.35
N LYS A 119 -7.62 -2.70 -6.04
CA LYS A 119 -8.71 -2.78 -5.05
C LYS A 119 -8.67 -1.66 -4.01
N MET A 120 -7.70 -0.74 -4.09
CA MET A 120 -7.61 0.42 -3.18
C MET A 120 -8.70 1.44 -3.51
N GLN A 121 -9.36 2.02 -2.50
CA GLN A 121 -10.44 2.99 -2.73
C GLN A 121 -9.93 4.31 -3.32
N ALA A 122 -8.71 4.70 -2.93
CA ALA A 122 -8.02 5.87 -3.48
C ALA A 122 -6.53 5.55 -3.61
N LEU A 123 -6.04 5.58 -4.85
CA LEU A 123 -4.62 5.41 -5.12
C LEU A 123 -3.86 6.67 -4.72
N SER A 124 -3.07 6.56 -3.66
CA SER A 124 -2.08 7.56 -3.32
C SER A 124 -0.66 7.00 -3.40
N PRO A 125 0.34 7.84 -3.75
CA PRO A 125 1.72 7.38 -3.79
C PRO A 125 2.20 6.79 -2.46
N GLN A 126 1.73 7.32 -1.32
CA GLN A 126 2.08 6.81 0.01
C GLN A 126 1.48 5.42 0.25
N LYS A 127 0.17 5.22 -0.03
CA LYS A 127 -0.48 3.91 0.12
C LYS A 127 0.19 2.84 -0.76
N VAL A 128 0.49 3.19 -2.02
CA VAL A 128 1.15 2.27 -2.96
C VAL A 128 2.56 1.92 -2.48
N ASP A 129 3.35 2.90 -2.03
CA ASP A 129 4.69 2.66 -1.51
C ASP A 129 4.68 1.74 -0.27
N LEU A 130 3.77 2.01 0.67
CA LEU A 130 3.59 1.18 1.87
C LEU A 130 3.11 -0.23 1.54
N HIS A 131 2.18 -0.37 0.60
CA HIS A 131 1.74 -1.67 0.09
C HIS A 131 2.91 -2.46 -0.50
N MET A 132 3.68 -1.85 -1.41
CA MET A 132 4.78 -2.54 -2.07
C MET A 132 5.89 -2.96 -1.11
N LYS A 133 6.16 -2.15 -0.07
CA LYS A 133 7.23 -2.42 0.89
C LYS A 133 6.84 -3.41 1.97
N HIS A 134 5.58 -3.38 2.42
CA HIS A 134 5.15 -4.11 3.60
C HIS A 134 3.78 -4.77 3.43
N GLY A 135 2.79 -4.02 2.92
CA GLY A 135 1.40 -4.47 2.89
C GLY A 135 1.12 -5.66 1.95
N CYS A 136 1.95 -5.87 0.92
CA CYS A 136 1.80 -6.96 -0.05
C CYS A 136 2.01 -8.37 0.53
N LEU A 137 2.51 -8.46 1.78
CA LEU A 137 2.68 -9.72 2.51
C LEU A 137 1.43 -10.17 3.24
N PHE A 138 0.39 -9.33 3.29
CA PHE A 138 -0.80 -9.55 4.10
C PHE A 138 -2.05 -9.66 3.22
N ASP A 139 -2.98 -10.54 3.60
CA ASP A 139 -4.37 -10.41 3.21
C ASP A 139 -4.99 -9.17 3.86
N THR A 140 -6.14 -8.74 3.37
CA THR A 140 -6.79 -7.51 3.84
C THR A 140 -7.30 -7.69 5.28
N PRO A 141 -6.76 -6.95 6.28
CA PRO A 141 -7.24 -7.06 7.66
C PRO A 141 -8.68 -6.58 7.81
N THR A 142 -9.35 -7.03 8.86
CA THR A 142 -10.66 -6.51 9.26
C THR A 142 -10.53 -5.12 9.90
N HIS A 143 -11.62 -4.36 9.96
CA HIS A 143 -11.62 -3.06 10.65
C HIS A 143 -11.23 -3.18 12.14
N GLU A 144 -11.66 -4.25 12.79
CA GLU A 144 -11.35 -4.52 14.19
C GLU A 144 -9.85 -4.78 14.39
N GLN A 145 -9.24 -5.63 13.56
CA GLN A 145 -7.79 -5.88 13.59
C GLN A 145 -6.99 -4.58 13.36
N VAL A 146 -7.39 -3.77 12.38
CA VAL A 146 -6.74 -2.47 12.13
C VAL A 146 -6.89 -1.55 13.34
N ARG A 147 -8.08 -1.45 13.92
CA ARG A 147 -8.34 -0.61 15.10
C ARG A 147 -7.43 -1.01 16.26
N GLU A 148 -7.36 -2.30 16.59
CA GLU A 148 -6.52 -2.80 17.69
C GLU A 148 -5.05 -2.42 17.51
N VAL A 149 -4.51 -2.59 16.30
CA VAL A 149 -3.13 -2.17 15.98
C VAL A 149 -2.96 -0.66 16.14
N LEU A 150 -3.86 0.14 15.57
CA LEU A 150 -3.77 1.60 15.63
C LEU A 150 -3.84 2.11 17.07
N GLU A 151 -4.73 1.55 17.90
CA GLU A 151 -4.85 1.90 19.32
C GLU A 151 -3.59 1.53 20.12
N ALA A 152 -3.04 0.34 19.89
CA ALA A 152 -1.80 -0.10 20.54
C ALA A 152 -0.61 0.80 20.18
N LEU A 153 -0.44 1.10 18.89
CA LEU A 153 0.65 1.95 18.41
C LEU A 153 0.49 3.40 18.86
N ASP A 154 -0.73 3.94 18.86
CA ASP A 154 -0.99 5.29 19.36
C ASP A 154 -0.68 5.45 20.84
N SER A 155 -0.96 4.41 21.63
CA SER A 155 -0.65 4.40 23.06
C SER A 155 0.85 4.25 23.32
N ALA A 156 1.57 3.51 22.48
CA ALA A 156 2.98 3.19 22.70
C ALA A 156 3.94 4.27 22.15
N LEU A 157 3.66 4.84 20.97
CA LEU A 157 4.58 5.72 20.28
C LEU A 157 3.85 6.86 19.54
N PRO A 158 3.74 8.06 20.14
CA PRO A 158 3.21 9.22 19.44
C PRO A 158 4.03 9.55 18.18
N ALA A 159 3.38 9.73 17.04
CA ALA A 159 3.97 10.02 15.71
C ALA A 159 4.63 8.83 14.97
N TRP A 160 4.37 7.59 15.39
CA TRP A 160 4.86 6.40 14.70
C TRP A 160 4.52 6.37 13.20
N GLU A 161 3.39 6.93 12.74
CA GLU A 161 3.00 6.89 11.33
C GLU A 161 3.99 7.62 10.41
N LYS A 162 4.64 8.65 10.95
CA LYS A 162 5.58 9.47 10.20
C LYS A 162 7.00 8.94 10.27
N GLU A 163 7.38 8.45 11.44
CA GLU A 163 8.77 8.05 11.73
C GLU A 163 9.01 6.58 11.41
N HIS A 164 8.02 5.74 11.70
CA HIS A 164 8.11 4.28 11.67
C HIS A 164 6.81 3.63 11.18
N PRO A 165 6.31 3.95 9.97
CA PRO A 165 5.08 3.35 9.44
C PRO A 165 5.16 1.83 9.30
N GLU A 166 6.36 1.26 9.23
CA GLU A 166 6.60 -0.19 9.23
C GLU A 166 6.05 -0.90 10.49
N LEU A 167 5.93 -0.19 11.61
CA LEU A 167 5.45 -0.76 12.87
C LEU A 167 4.00 -1.26 12.78
N PHE A 168 3.19 -0.66 11.90
CA PHE A 168 1.83 -1.15 11.63
C PHE A 168 1.87 -2.62 11.17
N TYR A 169 2.70 -2.91 10.17
CA TYR A 169 2.80 -4.25 9.59
C TYR A 169 3.49 -5.23 10.51
N GLN A 170 4.53 -4.81 11.24
CA GLN A 170 5.17 -5.66 12.25
C GLN A 170 4.19 -6.03 13.35
N THR A 171 3.34 -5.08 13.77
CA THR A 171 2.31 -5.35 14.78
C THR A 171 1.22 -6.26 14.22
N LEU A 172 0.81 -6.10 12.96
CA LEU A 172 -0.09 -7.05 12.29
C LEU A 172 0.50 -8.46 12.24
N GLU A 173 1.77 -8.61 11.85
CA GLU A 173 2.46 -9.89 11.79
C GLU A 173 2.49 -10.60 13.15
N ILE A 174 2.82 -9.86 14.21
CA ILE A 174 2.91 -10.39 15.58
C ILE A 174 1.54 -10.82 16.12
N ASN A 175 0.47 -10.06 15.83
CA ASN A 175 -0.83 -10.29 16.46
C ASN A 175 -1.79 -11.12 15.62
N PHE A 176 -1.63 -11.13 14.29
CA PHE A 176 -2.56 -11.74 13.32
C PHE A 176 -1.81 -12.51 12.23
N HIS A 177 -1.13 -13.58 12.63
CA HIS A 177 -0.32 -14.41 11.72
C HIS A 177 -1.16 -15.02 10.58
N GLU A 178 -2.46 -15.21 10.79
CA GLU A 178 -3.41 -15.69 9.79
C GLU A 178 -3.57 -14.75 8.59
N LEU A 179 -3.16 -13.48 8.72
CA LEU A 179 -3.17 -12.53 7.62
C LEU A 179 -1.97 -12.70 6.69
N LEU A 180 -0.91 -13.42 7.08
CA LEU A 180 0.27 -13.58 6.23
C LEU A 180 -0.07 -14.43 5.00
N LEU A 181 0.19 -13.90 3.82
CA LEU A 181 0.06 -14.64 2.58
C LEU A 181 1.18 -15.69 2.51
N HIS A 182 0.83 -16.96 2.69
CA HIS A 182 1.77 -18.06 2.54
C HIS A 182 2.18 -18.21 1.06
N PRO A 183 3.50 -18.29 0.76
CA PRO A 183 4.01 -18.50 -0.59
C PRO A 183 3.72 -19.90 -1.15
#